data_AF-A0A6J0UYK5-F1
#
_entry.id   AF-A0A6J0UYK5-F1
#
_cell.length_a   1.000
_cell.length_b   1.000
_cell.length_c   1.000
_cell.angle_alpha   90.00
_cell.angle_beta   90.00
_cell.angle_gamma   90.00
#
_symmetry.space_group_name_H-M   'P 1'
#
loop_
_entity.id
_entity.type
_entity.pdbx_description
1 polymer ?
#
loop_
_entity_poly.entity_id
_entity_poly.type
_entity_poly.pdbx_seq_one_letter_code
_entity_poly.pdbx_strand_id
1 'polypeptide(L)'
;MAQQEQKDKDHQMGLCLLCGLPAAGKTTVAQALSHSLRKCKGWQCVLLSYDDLIPVEAFSRTEDTLESEAQQPLISRWRLHRHELLLYLEHFLQALIAGCHYYSPPPSRTEATWKSFVCSLKEQGLISTGKEDSASCQYLIDSPSLTPIYFILDDNFYYRSMRYEVYQLARRYTLGFCQLFLDCQVEVCMQRNSQRKCPLPEETICAMVQKMECPNPEKYAWERNSLILKSAEYSLADNFQVLDLLSTALEHPVKPLEENMEAKEMDRAICAASVLHQADQGIRRIVSQIMQNAKDYNLSPHEMKSFATELNRLKAAFLEDLRHKSNEKNQSCLQNNIFNVNVALLFSQQADVVVKKYVNKQ
;
A
#
# COMPACT_ATOMS: atom_id res chain seq x y z
N MET A 1 -13.23 -30.93 -18.61
CA MET A 1 -13.53 -30.49 -17.24
C MET A 1 -12.42 -30.88 -16.26
N ALA A 2 -12.12 -32.17 -16.07
CA ALA A 2 -11.08 -32.59 -15.11
C ALA A 2 -9.67 -31.97 -15.32
N GLN A 3 -9.22 -31.78 -16.56
CA GLN A 3 -7.93 -31.11 -16.84
C GLN A 3 -7.97 -29.58 -16.61
N GLN A 4 -9.14 -28.95 -16.70
CA GLN A 4 -9.32 -27.52 -16.42
C GLN A 4 -9.42 -27.27 -14.91
N GLU A 5 -10.15 -28.13 -14.18
CA GLU A 5 -10.23 -28.13 -12.72
C GLU A 5 -8.90 -28.46 -12.04
N GLN A 6 -8.08 -29.31 -12.66
CA GLN A 6 -6.72 -29.60 -12.17
C GLN A 6 -5.78 -28.39 -12.41
N LYS A 7 -5.88 -27.73 -13.57
CA LYS A 7 -5.08 -26.54 -13.90
C LYS A 7 -5.43 -25.32 -13.02
N ASP A 8 -6.69 -25.20 -12.59
CA ASP A 8 -7.15 -24.19 -11.62
C ASP A 8 -6.65 -24.45 -10.19
N LYS A 9 -6.31 -25.70 -9.84
CA LYS A 9 -5.71 -26.04 -8.54
C LYS A 9 -4.20 -25.79 -8.48
N ASP A 10 -3.52 -25.79 -9.62
CA ASP A 10 -2.06 -25.79 -9.69
C ASP A 10 -1.41 -24.41 -9.43
N HIS A 11 -2.18 -23.31 -9.41
CA HIS A 11 -1.66 -21.94 -9.18
C HIS A 11 -2.56 -21.11 -8.24
N GLN A 12 -3.02 -21.72 -7.15
CA GLN A 12 -3.84 -21.01 -6.17
C GLN A 12 -2.99 -20.01 -5.37
N MET A 13 -3.48 -18.78 -5.29
CA MET A 13 -2.84 -17.70 -4.53
C MET A 13 -3.81 -17.14 -3.49
N GLY A 14 -3.29 -16.86 -2.30
CA GLY A 14 -4.07 -16.31 -1.19
C GLY A 14 -3.39 -15.11 -0.54
N LEU A 15 -4.21 -14.16 -0.08
CA LEU A 15 -3.78 -13.04 0.77
C LEU A 15 -4.31 -13.27 2.19
N CYS A 16 -3.41 -13.24 3.18
CA CYS A 16 -3.76 -13.36 4.59
C CYS A 16 -3.31 -12.10 5.34
N LEU A 17 -4.25 -11.42 6.01
CA LEU A 17 -3.95 -10.26 6.84
C LEU A 17 -3.71 -10.68 8.28
N LEU A 18 -2.64 -10.18 8.91
CA LEU A 18 -2.51 -10.19 10.37
C LEU A 18 -2.98 -8.85 10.90
N CYS A 19 -3.95 -8.83 11.79
CA CYS A 19 -4.56 -7.62 12.33
C CYS A 19 -4.41 -7.59 13.85
N GLY A 20 -4.25 -6.42 14.44
CA GLY A 20 -4.21 -6.28 15.90
C GLY A 20 -3.25 -5.19 16.37
N LEU A 21 -3.31 -4.91 17.67
CA LEU A 21 -2.52 -3.85 18.31
C LEU A 21 -1.01 -4.07 18.13
N PRO A 22 -0.19 -3.00 18.23
CA PRO A 22 1.25 -3.16 18.41
C PRO A 22 1.54 -4.12 19.56
N ALA A 23 2.59 -4.94 19.40
CA ALA A 23 2.99 -5.96 20.37
C ALA A 23 1.95 -7.06 20.70
N ALA A 24 0.86 -7.19 19.92
CA ALA A 24 -0.11 -8.28 20.06
C ALA A 24 0.44 -9.68 19.68
N GLY A 25 1.63 -9.76 19.08
CA GLY A 25 2.27 -11.03 18.67
C GLY A 25 2.10 -11.39 17.19
N LYS A 26 1.69 -10.44 16.33
CA LYS A 26 1.43 -10.66 14.90
C LYS A 26 2.63 -11.31 14.19
N THR A 27 3.80 -10.69 14.26
CA THR A 27 5.02 -11.20 13.63
C THR A 27 5.39 -12.60 14.13
N THR A 28 5.19 -12.89 15.42
CA THR A 28 5.41 -14.22 16.00
C THR A 28 4.47 -15.25 15.40
N VAL A 29 3.18 -14.93 15.29
CA VAL A 29 2.18 -15.79 14.61
C VAL A 29 2.53 -15.96 13.14
N ALA A 30 2.96 -14.90 12.45
CA ALA A 30 3.36 -14.93 11.05
C ALA A 30 4.49 -15.94 10.78
N GLN A 31 5.51 -15.92 11.65
CA GLN A 31 6.65 -16.83 11.57
C GLN A 31 6.24 -18.28 11.86
N ALA A 32 5.46 -18.51 12.92
CA ALA A 32 4.95 -19.83 13.27
C ALA A 32 4.05 -20.43 12.17
N LEU A 33 3.20 -19.58 11.56
CA LEU A 33 2.33 -19.95 10.47
C LEU A 33 3.12 -20.28 9.20
N SER A 34 4.11 -19.47 8.85
CA SER A 34 4.99 -19.73 7.70
C SER A 34 5.68 -21.09 7.81
N HIS A 35 6.21 -21.43 8.99
CA HIS A 35 6.79 -22.75 9.24
C HIS A 35 5.73 -23.86 9.11
N SER A 36 4.55 -23.67 9.70
CA SER A 36 3.47 -24.65 9.69
C SER A 36 2.93 -24.91 8.29
N LEU A 37 2.75 -23.88 7.46
CA LEU A 37 2.29 -24.02 6.07
C LEU A 37 3.24 -24.84 5.22
N ARG A 38 4.55 -24.54 5.31
CA ARG A 38 5.58 -25.29 4.59
C ARG A 38 5.64 -26.75 5.05
N LYS A 39 5.60 -26.99 6.37
CA LYS A 39 5.73 -28.32 6.95
C LYS A 39 4.48 -29.20 6.77
N CYS A 40 3.29 -28.64 6.98
CA CYS A 40 2.05 -29.41 7.03
C CYS A 40 1.32 -29.48 5.69
N LYS A 41 1.46 -28.47 4.83
CA LYS A 41 0.74 -28.36 3.56
C LYS A 41 1.66 -28.30 2.33
N GLY A 42 2.97 -28.06 2.50
CA GLY A 42 3.89 -27.86 1.39
C GLY A 42 3.66 -26.55 0.62
N TRP A 43 2.83 -25.66 1.16
CA TRP A 43 2.49 -24.39 0.52
C TRP A 43 3.63 -23.39 0.65
N GLN A 44 3.80 -22.59 -0.40
CA GLN A 44 4.74 -21.49 -0.37
C GLN A 44 4.14 -20.37 0.48
N CYS A 45 4.94 -19.84 1.39
CA CYS A 45 4.54 -18.75 2.27
C CYS A 45 5.51 -17.60 2.13
N VAL A 46 4.95 -16.44 1.78
CA VAL A 46 5.64 -15.16 1.60
C VAL A 46 5.17 -14.21 2.69
N LEU A 47 6.06 -13.86 3.60
CA LEU A 47 5.81 -12.92 4.68
C LEU A 47 6.26 -11.51 4.26
N LEU A 48 5.34 -10.56 4.26
CA LEU A 48 5.59 -9.15 3.99
C LEU A 48 5.31 -8.34 5.27
N SER A 49 6.37 -8.11 6.04
CA SER A 49 6.36 -7.29 7.25
C SER A 49 6.49 -5.81 6.90
N TYR A 50 5.45 -5.04 7.15
CA TYR A 50 5.45 -3.62 6.80
C TYR A 50 6.44 -2.83 7.66
N ASP A 51 6.68 -3.26 8.90
CA ASP A 51 7.69 -2.66 9.78
C ASP A 51 9.12 -2.84 9.23
N ASP A 52 9.39 -3.93 8.51
CA ASP A 52 10.71 -4.20 7.89
C ASP A 52 10.85 -3.58 6.49
N LEU A 53 9.73 -3.46 5.77
CA LEU A 53 9.68 -2.98 4.39
C LEU A 53 9.64 -1.46 4.28
N ILE A 54 9.08 -0.77 5.29
CA ILE A 54 8.97 0.69 5.32
C ILE A 54 10.21 1.27 6.02
N PRO A 55 10.89 2.28 5.43
CA PRO A 55 12.02 2.94 6.07
C PRO A 55 11.64 3.56 7.42
N VAL A 56 12.54 3.47 8.41
CA VAL A 56 12.30 3.95 9.78
C VAL A 56 11.93 5.43 9.81
N GLU A 57 12.52 6.22 8.91
CA GLU A 57 12.30 7.66 8.76
C GLU A 57 10.87 8.01 8.36
N ALA A 58 10.12 7.05 7.80
CA ALA A 58 8.71 7.24 7.45
C ALA A 58 7.78 7.22 8.65
N PHE A 59 8.21 6.63 9.77
CA PHE A 59 7.46 6.55 11.01
C PHE A 59 7.70 7.75 11.93
N SER A 60 8.80 8.48 11.72
CA SER A 60 9.07 9.73 12.43
C SER A 60 8.06 10.81 12.05
N ARG A 61 7.41 11.41 13.06
CA ARG A 61 6.78 12.72 12.88
C ARG A 61 7.93 13.71 12.67
N THR A 62 7.99 14.40 11.54
CA THR A 62 8.85 15.57 11.42
C THR A 62 8.38 16.59 12.45
N GLU A 63 9.14 16.75 13.53
CA GLU A 63 9.09 17.92 14.42
C GLU A 63 9.73 19.17 13.78
N ASP A 64 10.03 19.14 12.48
CA ASP A 64 10.51 20.30 11.74
C ASP A 64 9.32 21.10 11.17
N THR A 65 8.67 21.87 12.04
CA THR A 65 8.37 23.31 11.87
C THR A 65 7.35 23.74 12.92
N LEU A 66 7.84 24.52 13.88
CA LEU A 66 7.01 25.43 14.66
C LEU A 66 6.20 26.31 13.69
N GLU A 67 4.92 26.48 14.01
CA GLU A 67 4.04 27.58 13.59
C GLU A 67 3.49 27.57 12.14
N SER A 68 2.28 26.98 11.97
CA SER A 68 1.10 27.66 11.43
C SER A 68 -0.09 26.68 11.32
N GLU A 69 -1.07 26.85 12.20
CA GLU A 69 -2.35 26.17 12.18
C GLU A 69 -3.21 26.60 10.97
N ALA A 70 -2.94 26.07 9.77
CA ALA A 70 -3.86 26.16 8.62
C ALA A 70 -3.60 25.17 7.47
N GLN A 71 -2.64 24.24 7.60
CA GLN A 71 -2.22 23.41 6.48
C GLN A 71 -2.85 22.01 6.52
N GLN A 72 -3.45 21.63 5.41
CA GLN A 72 -4.17 20.37 5.18
C GLN A 72 -3.35 19.12 5.51
N PRO A 73 -3.99 17.96 5.73
CA PRO A 73 -3.29 16.76 6.17
C PRO A 73 -2.41 16.23 5.04
N LEU A 74 -1.13 16.62 5.03
CA LEU A 74 -0.09 15.85 4.37
C LEU A 74 -0.26 14.39 4.83
N ILE A 75 -0.56 13.50 3.89
CA ILE A 75 -0.60 12.06 4.18
C ILE A 75 0.73 11.71 4.81
N SER A 76 0.71 11.15 6.02
CA SER A 76 1.94 10.80 6.73
C SER A 76 2.81 9.89 5.85
N ARG A 77 4.13 10.09 5.86
CA ARG A 77 5.08 9.34 5.02
C ARG A 77 4.83 7.83 5.08
N TRP A 78 4.62 7.29 6.28
CA TRP A 78 4.21 5.89 6.48
C TRP A 78 3.01 5.45 5.62
N ARG A 79 1.93 6.25 5.52
CA ARG A 79 0.76 5.90 4.69
C ARG A 79 1.10 5.84 3.20
N LEU A 80 2.01 6.70 2.73
CA LEU A 80 2.50 6.66 1.35
C LEU A 80 3.24 5.33 1.09
N HIS A 81 4.22 4.99 1.92
CA HIS A 81 4.99 3.75 1.76
C HIS A 81 4.11 2.50 1.90
N ARG A 82 3.17 2.49 2.85
CA ARG A 82 2.20 1.40 3.00
C ARG A 82 1.42 1.17 1.70
N HIS A 83 1.00 2.24 1.05
CA HIS A 83 0.30 2.15 -0.21
C HIS A 83 1.22 1.67 -1.35
N GLU A 84 2.45 2.19 -1.43
CA GLU A 84 3.44 1.71 -2.40
C GLU A 84 3.66 0.20 -2.29
N LEU A 85 3.74 -0.35 -1.08
CA LEU A 85 3.90 -1.79 -0.86
C LEU A 85 2.72 -2.60 -1.42
N LEU A 86 1.49 -2.12 -1.27
CA LEU A 86 0.33 -2.76 -1.90
C LEU A 86 0.38 -2.68 -3.44
N LEU A 87 0.87 -1.57 -3.99
CA LEU A 87 1.09 -1.48 -5.44
C LEU A 87 2.18 -2.44 -5.90
N TYR A 88 3.29 -2.56 -5.19
CA TYR A 88 4.38 -3.48 -5.54
C TYR A 88 3.88 -4.93 -5.51
N LEU A 89 3.10 -5.28 -4.47
CA LEU A 89 2.43 -6.57 -4.40
C LEU A 89 1.47 -6.79 -5.57
N GLU A 90 0.65 -5.79 -5.93
CA GLU A 90 -0.26 -5.88 -7.07
C GLU A 90 0.48 -6.16 -8.39
N HIS A 91 1.54 -5.41 -8.69
CA HIS A 91 2.32 -5.63 -9.93
C HIS A 91 2.99 -7.00 -9.92
N PHE A 92 3.45 -7.47 -8.76
CA PHE A 92 4.03 -8.80 -8.64
C PHE A 92 2.99 -9.90 -8.85
N LEU A 93 1.81 -9.77 -8.26
CA LEU A 93 0.69 -10.70 -8.48
C LEU A 93 0.27 -10.74 -9.95
N GLN A 94 0.20 -9.59 -10.61
CA GLN A 94 -0.07 -9.52 -12.06
C GLN A 94 0.96 -10.31 -12.87
N ALA A 95 2.24 -10.16 -12.56
CA ALA A 95 3.31 -10.88 -13.24
C ALA A 95 3.21 -12.40 -13.01
N LEU A 96 2.90 -12.83 -11.79
CA LEU A 96 2.66 -14.25 -11.47
C LEU A 96 1.46 -14.82 -12.23
N ILE A 97 0.32 -14.12 -12.21
CA ILE A 97 -0.92 -14.55 -12.88
C ILE A 97 -0.74 -14.60 -14.40
N ALA A 98 -0.02 -13.64 -14.97
CA ALA A 98 0.27 -13.59 -16.40
C ALA A 98 1.35 -14.62 -16.83
N GLY A 99 1.97 -15.33 -15.89
CA GLY A 99 3.07 -16.25 -16.18
C GLY A 99 4.31 -15.55 -16.74
N CYS A 100 4.54 -14.29 -16.35
CA CYS A 100 5.71 -13.54 -16.78
C CYS A 100 6.99 -14.13 -16.17
N HIS A 101 8.06 -14.20 -16.96
CA HIS A 101 9.38 -14.62 -16.46
C HIS A 101 10.15 -13.49 -15.77
N TYR A 102 9.70 -12.24 -15.96
CA TYR A 102 10.39 -11.06 -15.47
C TYR A 102 9.45 -10.17 -14.65
N TYR A 103 9.98 -9.66 -13.54
CA TYR A 103 9.35 -8.64 -12.72
C TYR A 103 10.12 -7.33 -12.85
N SER A 104 9.43 -6.27 -13.25
CA SER A 104 10.00 -4.95 -13.51
C SER A 104 9.56 -3.94 -12.44
N PRO A 105 10.39 -2.93 -12.13
CA PRO A 105 10.03 -1.91 -11.18
C PRO A 105 8.88 -1.05 -11.70
N PRO A 106 7.95 -0.63 -10.82
CA PRO A 106 6.92 0.32 -11.20
C PRO A 106 7.53 1.69 -11.53
N PRO A 107 6.85 2.49 -12.38
CA PRO A 107 7.37 3.75 -12.90
C PRO A 107 7.45 4.87 -11.86
N SER A 108 6.63 4.82 -10.81
CA SER A 108 6.72 5.72 -9.65
C SER A 108 6.93 4.87 -8.42
N ARG A 109 8.03 5.10 -7.72
CA ARG A 109 8.45 4.33 -6.55
C ARG A 109 9.35 5.15 -5.64
N THR A 110 9.30 4.88 -4.35
CA THR A 110 10.37 5.25 -3.43
C THR A 110 11.46 4.17 -3.46
N GLU A 111 12.68 4.56 -3.84
CA GLU A 111 13.78 3.61 -4.08
C GLU A 111 14.13 2.77 -2.83
N ALA A 112 14.06 3.37 -1.63
CA ALA A 112 14.33 2.66 -0.38
C ALA A 112 13.31 1.53 -0.13
N THR A 113 12.01 1.85 -0.21
CA THR A 113 10.92 0.87 -0.02
C THR A 113 10.91 -0.20 -1.09
N TRP A 114 11.17 0.19 -2.35
CA TRP A 114 11.30 -0.75 -3.45
C TRP A 114 12.44 -1.74 -3.21
N LYS A 115 13.62 -1.25 -2.81
CA LYS A 115 14.78 -2.08 -2.50
C LYS A 115 14.46 -3.07 -1.37
N SER A 116 13.85 -2.61 -0.28
CA SER A 116 13.43 -3.50 0.82
C SER A 116 12.43 -4.57 0.35
N PHE A 117 11.45 -4.19 -0.47
CA PHE A 117 10.48 -5.12 -1.04
C PHE A 117 11.14 -6.20 -1.91
N VAL A 118 11.99 -5.80 -2.85
CA VAL A 118 12.73 -6.73 -3.71
C VAL A 118 13.67 -7.63 -2.91
N CYS A 119 14.39 -7.10 -1.91
CA CYS A 119 15.23 -7.91 -1.03
C CYS A 119 14.39 -8.96 -0.28
N SER A 120 13.23 -8.58 0.25
CA SER A 120 12.32 -9.50 0.94
C SER A 120 11.83 -10.62 0.01
N LEU A 121 11.53 -10.33 -1.26
CA LEU A 121 11.15 -11.35 -2.24
C LEU A 121 12.31 -12.29 -2.59
N LYS A 122 13.53 -11.76 -2.73
CA LYS A 122 14.75 -12.54 -2.99
C LYS A 122 15.09 -13.49 -1.85
N GLU A 123 15.07 -13.01 -0.62
CA GLU A 123 15.35 -13.80 0.58
C GLU A 123 14.34 -14.95 0.76
N GLN A 124 13.13 -14.77 0.24
CA GLN A 124 12.07 -15.77 0.25
C GLN A 124 12.01 -16.64 -1.01
N GLY A 125 12.98 -16.48 -1.92
CA GLY A 125 13.15 -17.31 -3.11
C GLY A 125 12.05 -17.15 -4.16
N LEU A 126 11.46 -15.95 -4.28
CA LEU A 126 10.47 -15.67 -5.33
C LEU A 126 11.08 -15.09 -6.60
N ILE A 127 12.18 -14.37 -6.43
CA ILE A 127 12.85 -13.70 -7.54
C ILE A 127 14.37 -13.82 -7.40
N SER A 128 15.04 -13.85 -8.54
CA SER A 128 16.49 -13.84 -8.66
C SER A 128 16.94 -12.67 -9.56
N THR A 129 18.20 -12.25 -9.42
CA THR A 129 18.76 -11.22 -10.31
C THR A 129 18.93 -11.80 -11.71
N GLY A 130 18.31 -11.16 -12.71
CA GLY A 130 18.54 -11.50 -14.11
C GLY A 130 20.01 -11.33 -14.51
N LYS A 131 20.45 -12.04 -15.56
CA LYS A 131 21.78 -11.84 -16.13
C LYS A 131 21.97 -10.38 -16.55
N GLU A 132 23.16 -9.89 -16.28
CA GLU A 132 23.62 -8.50 -16.30
C GLU A 132 23.13 -7.68 -17.52
N ASP A 133 22.21 -6.77 -17.25
CA ASP A 133 22.20 -5.44 -17.87
C ASP A 133 21.88 -4.44 -16.77
N SER A 134 22.92 -3.73 -16.29
CA SER A 134 22.91 -2.84 -15.13
C SER A 134 21.87 -1.71 -15.20
N ALA A 135 21.24 -1.53 -16.36
CA ALA A 135 20.28 -0.46 -16.66
C ALA A 135 18.81 -0.90 -16.59
N SER A 136 18.48 -2.20 -16.69
CA SER A 136 17.09 -2.64 -16.88
C SER A 136 16.33 -2.93 -15.58
N CYS A 137 17.00 -3.08 -14.43
CA CYS A 137 16.39 -3.40 -13.12
C CYS A 137 15.36 -4.55 -13.17
N GLN A 138 15.51 -5.51 -14.08
CA GLN A 138 14.58 -6.64 -14.23
C GLN A 138 15.00 -7.80 -13.32
N TYR A 139 14.02 -8.41 -12.66
CA TYR A 139 14.21 -9.60 -11.81
C TYR A 139 13.59 -10.82 -12.49
N LEU A 140 14.26 -11.96 -12.43
CA LEU A 140 13.70 -13.23 -12.87
C LEU A 140 12.71 -13.70 -11.81
N ILE A 141 11.51 -14.09 -12.22
CA ILE A 141 10.56 -14.75 -11.33
C ILE A 141 10.95 -16.22 -11.27
N ASP A 142 11.32 -16.69 -10.09
CA ASP A 142 11.62 -18.10 -9.88
C ASP A 142 10.30 -18.86 -10.03
N SER A 143 10.26 -19.80 -10.98
CA SER A 143 8.99 -20.42 -11.41
C SER A 143 8.22 -20.95 -10.21
N PRO A 144 6.96 -20.51 -10.00
CA PRO A 144 6.20 -20.94 -8.85
C PRO A 144 6.05 -22.47 -8.90
N SER A 145 6.27 -23.13 -7.77
CA SER A 145 5.95 -24.55 -7.62
C SER A 145 4.46 -24.76 -7.90
N LEU A 146 4.05 -25.98 -8.28
CA LEU A 146 2.64 -26.37 -8.41
C LEU A 146 1.87 -26.34 -7.07
N THR A 147 2.42 -25.69 -6.05
CA THR A 147 1.84 -25.61 -4.71
C THR A 147 1.25 -24.21 -4.49
N PRO A 148 0.14 -24.11 -3.73
CA PRO A 148 -0.43 -22.82 -3.41
C PRO A 148 0.55 -21.85 -2.75
N ILE A 149 0.40 -20.57 -3.08
CA ILE A 149 1.22 -19.47 -2.51
C ILE A 149 0.34 -18.58 -1.63
N TYR A 150 0.76 -18.37 -0.39
CA TYR A 150 0.15 -17.39 0.51
C TYR A 150 1.07 -16.19 0.73
N PHE A 151 0.52 -14.99 0.52
CA PHE A 151 1.14 -13.74 0.95
C PHE A 151 0.54 -13.33 2.29
N ILE A 152 1.32 -13.42 3.35
CA ILE A 152 0.97 -12.96 4.69
C ILE A 152 1.42 -11.51 4.83
N LEU A 153 0.45 -10.61 5.03
CA LEU A 153 0.72 -9.19 5.25
C LEU A 153 0.72 -8.93 6.76
N ASP A 154 1.91 -8.66 7.31
CA ASP A 154 2.10 -8.32 8.71
C ASP A 154 2.17 -6.80 8.88
N ASP A 155 1.06 -6.23 9.32
CA ASP A 155 0.90 -4.83 9.73
C ASP A 155 -0.20 -4.78 10.81
N ASN A 156 -0.53 -3.63 11.38
CA ASN A 156 -1.59 -3.50 12.37
C ASN A 156 -3.02 -3.68 11.81
N PHE A 157 -3.26 -3.27 10.56
CA PHE A 157 -4.56 -3.30 9.87
C PHE A 157 -5.75 -2.86 10.75
N TYR A 158 -5.55 -1.82 11.57
CA TYR A 158 -6.52 -1.43 12.60
C TYR A 158 -7.75 -0.72 12.07
N TYR A 159 -7.67 -0.08 10.90
CA TYR A 159 -8.83 0.43 10.19
C TYR A 159 -9.39 -0.60 9.20
N ARG A 160 -10.72 -0.70 9.14
CA ARG A 160 -11.46 -1.50 8.17
C ARG A 160 -11.11 -1.12 6.74
N SER A 161 -10.91 0.16 6.45
CA SER A 161 -10.51 0.63 5.11
C SER A 161 -9.19 0.04 4.65
N MET A 162 -8.21 -0.12 5.54
CA MET A 162 -6.92 -0.75 5.23
C MET A 162 -7.09 -2.22 4.85
N ARG A 163 -7.96 -2.95 5.55
CA ARG A 163 -8.27 -4.35 5.23
C ARG A 163 -9.04 -4.46 3.92
N TYR A 164 -9.99 -3.54 3.69
CA TYR A 164 -10.80 -3.51 2.49
C TYR A 164 -9.97 -3.26 1.22
N GLU A 165 -8.92 -2.43 1.29
CA GLU A 165 -7.98 -2.25 0.17
C GLU A 165 -7.34 -3.57 -0.28
N VAL A 166 -6.96 -4.44 0.67
CA VAL A 166 -6.39 -5.76 0.35
C VAL A 166 -7.46 -6.74 -0.10
N TYR A 167 -8.66 -6.70 0.50
CA TYR A 167 -9.80 -7.49 0.01
C TYR A 167 -10.13 -7.14 -1.46
N GLN A 168 -10.11 -5.87 -1.82
CA GLN A 168 -10.34 -5.42 -3.20
C GLN A 168 -9.26 -5.95 -4.14
N LEU A 169 -8.00 -6.02 -3.68
CA LEU A 169 -6.91 -6.63 -4.43
C LEU A 169 -7.17 -8.12 -4.65
N ALA A 170 -7.51 -8.87 -3.59
CA ALA A 170 -7.86 -10.29 -3.71
C ALA A 170 -9.04 -10.50 -4.67
N ARG A 171 -10.09 -9.67 -4.56
CA ARG A 171 -11.25 -9.71 -5.43
C ARG A 171 -10.92 -9.48 -6.89
N ARG A 172 -10.04 -8.52 -7.19
CA ARG A 172 -9.65 -8.16 -8.56
C ARG A 172 -8.98 -9.32 -9.28
N TYR A 173 -8.17 -10.09 -8.56
CA TYR A 173 -7.34 -11.15 -9.12
C TYR A 173 -7.86 -12.56 -8.80
N THR A 174 -9.09 -12.68 -8.28
CA THR A 174 -9.70 -13.97 -7.90
C THR A 174 -8.83 -14.77 -6.95
N LEU A 175 -8.35 -14.14 -5.88
CA LEU A 175 -7.47 -14.74 -4.88
C LEU A 175 -8.26 -15.20 -3.65
N GLY A 176 -7.71 -16.18 -2.93
CA GLY A 176 -8.14 -16.47 -1.57
C GLY A 176 -7.89 -15.26 -0.66
N PHE A 177 -8.81 -15.00 0.27
CA PHE A 177 -8.67 -13.91 1.23
C PHE A 177 -9.12 -14.34 2.62
N CYS A 178 -8.30 -14.06 3.62
CA CYS A 178 -8.65 -14.23 5.02
C CYS A 178 -7.93 -13.22 5.93
N GLN A 179 -8.46 -13.06 7.14
CA GLN A 179 -7.93 -12.16 8.17
C GLN A 179 -7.77 -12.91 9.49
N LEU A 180 -6.61 -12.77 10.11
CA LEU A 180 -6.34 -13.24 11.47
C LEU A 180 -6.26 -12.03 12.38
N PHE A 181 -7.24 -11.88 13.25
CA PHE A 181 -7.30 -10.79 14.22
C PHE A 181 -6.75 -11.27 15.57
N LEU A 182 -5.60 -10.75 15.97
CA LEU A 182 -4.98 -11.05 17.26
C LEU A 182 -5.59 -10.11 18.30
N ASP A 183 -6.57 -10.64 19.02
CA ASP A 183 -7.21 -9.99 20.15
C ASP A 183 -6.36 -10.20 21.41
N CYS A 184 -5.60 -9.16 21.76
CA CYS A 184 -4.67 -9.16 22.88
C CYS A 184 -5.03 -7.98 23.79
N GLN A 185 -5.07 -8.23 25.11
CA GLN A 185 -5.37 -7.20 26.10
C GLN A 185 -4.36 -6.06 26.01
N VAL A 186 -4.83 -4.82 26.16
CA VAL A 186 -3.99 -3.63 26.00
C VAL A 186 -2.85 -3.61 27.01
N GLU A 187 -3.08 -4.05 28.24
CA GLU A 187 -2.08 -4.12 29.30
C GLU A 187 -0.93 -5.07 28.93
N VAL A 188 -1.25 -6.21 28.31
CA VAL A 188 -0.26 -7.17 27.80
C VAL A 188 0.51 -6.58 26.63
N CYS A 189 -0.18 -5.88 25.71
CA CYS A 189 0.47 -5.15 24.60
C CYS A 189 1.44 -4.09 25.13
N MET A 190 1.07 -3.31 26.15
CA MET A 190 1.93 -2.30 26.77
C MET A 190 3.16 -2.94 27.41
N GLN A 191 2.97 -4.02 28.19
CA GLN A 191 4.05 -4.75 28.83
C GLN A 191 5.03 -5.33 27.79
N ARG A 192 4.54 -5.88 26.69
CA ARG A 192 5.39 -6.39 25.61
C ARG A 192 6.08 -5.27 24.84
N ASN A 193 5.40 -4.13 24.66
CA ASN A 193 5.96 -2.98 23.96
C ASN A 193 7.15 -2.38 24.71
N SER A 194 7.12 -2.29 26.04
CA SER A 194 8.24 -1.77 26.85
C SER A 194 9.51 -2.61 26.73
N GLN A 195 9.38 -3.88 26.32
CA GLN A 195 10.49 -4.81 26.10
C GLN A 195 11.03 -4.79 24.66
N ARG A 196 10.40 -4.04 23.74
CA ARG A 196 10.87 -3.95 22.34
C ARG A 196 12.16 -3.14 22.27
N LYS A 197 12.99 -3.44 21.27
CA LYS A 197 14.21 -2.66 20.98
C LYS A 197 13.92 -1.17 20.75
N CYS A 198 12.80 -0.86 20.12
CA CYS A 198 12.28 0.49 19.93
C CYS A 198 10.80 0.50 20.35
N PRO A 199 10.51 0.81 21.63
CA PRO A 199 9.14 0.90 22.13
C PRO A 199 8.38 2.06 21.46
N LEU A 200 7.10 1.85 21.17
CA LEU A 200 6.21 2.95 20.79
C LEU A 200 5.79 3.75 22.05
N PRO A 201 5.51 5.06 21.94
CA PRO A 201 4.91 5.81 23.03
C PRO A 201 3.57 5.19 23.46
N GLU A 202 3.31 5.14 24.76
CA GLU A 202 2.08 4.53 25.31
C GLU A 202 0.83 5.23 24.76
N GLU A 203 0.87 6.55 24.56
CA GLU A 203 -0.22 7.33 24.00
C GLU A 203 -0.58 6.87 22.58
N THR A 204 0.41 6.39 21.82
CA THR A 204 0.19 5.85 20.47
C THR A 204 -0.61 4.56 20.55
N ILE A 205 -0.27 3.65 21.46
CA ILE A 205 -0.98 2.38 21.64
C ILE A 205 -2.40 2.66 22.15
N CYS A 206 -2.57 3.53 23.14
CA CYS A 206 -3.88 3.97 23.63
C CYS A 206 -4.75 4.57 22.52
N ALA A 207 -4.18 5.45 21.68
CA ALA A 207 -4.89 6.02 20.55
C ALA A 207 -5.29 4.95 19.51
N MET A 208 -4.44 3.94 19.29
CA MET A 208 -4.75 2.82 18.39
C MET A 208 -5.87 1.93 18.94
N VAL A 209 -5.93 1.68 20.25
CA VAL A 209 -7.03 0.93 20.90
C VAL A 209 -8.36 1.61 20.62
N GLN A 210 -8.44 2.93 20.83
CA GLN A 210 -9.67 3.70 20.60
C GLN A 210 -10.14 3.69 19.14
N LYS A 211 -9.21 3.51 18.20
CA LYS A 211 -9.46 3.53 16.76
C LYS A 211 -9.61 2.13 16.14
N MET A 212 -9.38 1.06 16.92
CA MET A 212 -9.37 -0.30 16.42
C MET A 212 -10.78 -0.69 15.94
N GLU A 213 -10.92 -0.98 14.65
CA GLU A 213 -12.15 -1.49 14.07
C GLU A 213 -12.02 -3.01 13.92
N CYS A 214 -12.46 -3.78 14.92
CA CYS A 214 -12.46 -5.24 14.86
C CYS A 214 -13.26 -5.76 13.65
N PRO A 215 -12.83 -6.88 13.01
CA PRO A 215 -13.61 -7.52 11.95
C PRO A 215 -15.04 -7.83 12.39
N ASN A 216 -16.01 -7.52 11.54
CA ASN A 216 -17.43 -7.76 11.80
C ASN A 216 -18.09 -8.46 10.60
N PRO A 217 -18.01 -9.81 10.54
CA PRO A 217 -18.64 -10.63 9.50
C PRO A 217 -20.15 -10.45 9.35
N GLU A 218 -20.86 -10.15 10.45
CA GLU A 218 -22.31 -9.98 10.46
C GLU A 218 -22.72 -8.70 9.72
N LYS A 219 -21.95 -7.62 9.90
CA LYS A 219 -22.21 -6.34 9.25
C LYS A 219 -21.60 -6.27 7.85
N TYR A 220 -20.45 -6.88 7.65
CA TYR A 220 -19.68 -6.79 6.41
C TYR A 220 -19.38 -8.19 5.87
N ALA A 221 -20.19 -8.64 4.90
CA ALA A 221 -20.07 -9.98 4.32
C ALA A 221 -18.68 -10.30 3.73
N TRP A 222 -17.92 -9.28 3.32
CA TRP A 222 -16.56 -9.46 2.81
C TRP A 222 -15.53 -9.81 3.91
N GLU A 223 -15.86 -9.57 5.18
CA GLU A 223 -15.06 -9.97 6.35
C GLU A 223 -15.40 -11.40 6.83
N ARG A 224 -16.22 -12.17 6.10
CA ARG A 224 -16.65 -13.53 6.52
C ARG A 224 -15.48 -14.47 6.86
N ASN A 225 -14.36 -14.34 6.17
CA ASN A 225 -13.16 -15.16 6.38
C ASN A 225 -12.25 -14.54 7.44
N SER A 226 -12.80 -14.24 8.62
CA SER A 226 -12.06 -13.70 9.76
C SER A 226 -11.99 -14.71 10.89
N LEU A 227 -10.80 -14.87 11.47
CA LEU A 227 -10.60 -15.65 12.69
C LEU A 227 -10.03 -14.74 13.78
N ILE A 228 -10.67 -14.73 14.95
CA ILE A 228 -10.21 -13.99 16.12
C ILE A 228 -9.39 -14.92 17.00
N LEU A 229 -8.11 -14.60 17.18
CA LEU A 229 -7.16 -15.29 18.03
C LEU A 229 -7.04 -14.51 19.35
N LYS A 230 -7.60 -15.04 20.45
CA LYS A 230 -7.71 -14.37 21.76
C LYS A 230 -6.40 -14.30 22.57
N SER A 231 -5.28 -14.19 21.87
CA SER A 231 -3.90 -14.46 22.31
C SER A 231 -3.56 -14.22 23.79
N ALA A 232 -2.92 -15.24 24.39
CA ALA A 232 -1.74 -15.08 25.24
C ALA A 232 -0.50 -15.69 24.56
N GLU A 233 -0.64 -16.88 23.95
CA GLU A 233 0.36 -17.59 23.13
C GLU A 233 -0.31 -18.31 21.95
N TYR A 234 0.43 -18.60 20.88
CA TYR A 234 -0.10 -19.31 19.70
C TYR A 234 -0.15 -20.83 19.95
N SER A 235 -1.35 -21.39 20.06
CA SER A 235 -1.55 -22.80 20.40
C SER A 235 -1.61 -23.73 19.18
N LEU A 236 -1.50 -25.04 19.42
CA LEU A 236 -1.74 -26.06 18.37
C LEU A 236 -3.18 -25.99 17.83
N ALA A 237 -4.16 -25.69 18.68
CA ALA A 237 -5.56 -25.56 18.28
C ALA A 237 -5.77 -24.36 17.36
N ASP A 238 -5.15 -23.22 17.68
CA ASP A 238 -5.14 -22.04 16.82
C ASP A 238 -4.54 -22.40 15.45
N ASN A 239 -3.45 -23.18 15.44
CA ASN A 239 -2.83 -23.60 14.19
C ASN A 239 -3.77 -24.41 13.29
N PHE A 240 -4.55 -25.33 13.85
CA PHE A 240 -5.54 -26.08 13.06
C PHE A 240 -6.63 -25.18 12.48
N GLN A 241 -7.20 -24.28 13.28
CA GLN A 241 -8.24 -23.35 12.82
C GLN A 241 -7.72 -22.39 11.75
N VAL A 242 -6.48 -21.91 11.92
CA VAL A 242 -5.81 -21.06 10.94
C VAL A 242 -5.60 -21.83 9.63
N LEU A 243 -5.03 -23.03 9.68
CA LEU A 243 -4.81 -23.84 8.46
C LEU A 243 -6.12 -24.20 7.75
N ASP A 244 -7.20 -24.43 8.48
CA ASP A 244 -8.53 -24.68 7.93
C ASP A 244 -9.12 -23.44 7.25
N LEU A 245 -9.01 -22.26 7.89
CA LEU A 245 -9.40 -20.98 7.31
C LEU A 245 -8.66 -20.69 6.01
N LEU A 246 -7.34 -20.91 6.00
CA LEU A 246 -6.53 -20.71 4.79
C LEU A 246 -6.92 -21.70 3.68
N SER A 247 -7.15 -22.97 4.02
CA SER A 247 -7.64 -23.96 3.04
C SER A 247 -8.99 -23.53 2.44
N THR A 248 -9.94 -23.14 3.29
CA THR A 248 -11.27 -22.67 2.89
C THR A 248 -11.19 -21.44 1.99
N ALA A 249 -10.29 -20.49 2.31
CA ALA A 249 -10.12 -19.27 1.55
C ALA A 249 -9.54 -19.53 0.14
N LEU A 250 -8.63 -20.49 -0.03
CA LEU A 250 -8.14 -20.89 -1.35
C LEU A 250 -9.18 -21.64 -2.17
N GLU A 251 -10.00 -22.48 -1.54
CA GLU A 251 -11.10 -23.20 -2.20
C GLU A 251 -12.21 -22.26 -2.68
N HIS A 252 -12.40 -21.13 -1.99
CA HIS A 252 -13.45 -20.15 -2.25
C HIS A 252 -12.87 -18.74 -2.50
N PRO A 253 -12.12 -18.55 -3.62
CA PRO A 253 -11.50 -17.27 -3.91
C PRO A 253 -12.54 -16.18 -4.11
N VAL A 254 -12.16 -14.95 -3.80
CA VAL A 254 -13.03 -13.79 -3.91
C VAL A 254 -13.14 -13.40 -5.38
N LYS A 255 -14.30 -13.60 -6.00
CA LYS A 255 -14.51 -13.29 -7.42
C LYS A 255 -14.86 -11.81 -7.64
N PRO A 256 -14.44 -11.19 -8.75
CA PRO A 256 -14.98 -9.92 -9.20
C PRO A 256 -16.51 -10.00 -9.26
N LEU A 257 -17.20 -8.95 -8.81
CA LEU A 257 -18.65 -8.87 -9.00
C LEU A 257 -18.92 -8.75 -10.50
N GLU A 258 -19.85 -9.56 -11.02
CA GLU A 258 -20.42 -9.39 -12.37
C GLU A 258 -21.29 -8.13 -12.37
N GLU A 259 -20.66 -6.95 -12.47
CA GLU A 259 -21.34 -5.65 -12.43
C GLU A 259 -21.34 -4.98 -13.80
N ASN A 260 -22.50 -4.46 -14.21
CA ASN A 260 -22.76 -3.78 -15.48
C ASN A 260 -21.68 -2.73 -15.81
N MET A 261 -21.00 -2.92 -16.95
CA MET A 261 -19.87 -2.08 -17.39
C MET A 261 -20.21 -0.59 -17.46
N GLU A 262 -21.46 -0.25 -17.80
CA GLU A 262 -21.95 1.13 -18.00
C GLU A 262 -22.03 1.94 -16.70
N ALA A 263 -22.55 1.35 -15.61
CA ALA A 263 -22.62 2.02 -14.30
C ALA A 263 -21.21 2.34 -13.78
N LYS A 264 -20.24 1.47 -14.07
CA LYS A 264 -18.84 1.63 -13.68
C LYS A 264 -18.11 2.67 -14.54
N GLU A 265 -18.53 2.94 -15.77
CA GLU A 265 -17.97 4.04 -16.57
C GLU A 265 -18.46 5.39 -16.08
N MET A 266 -19.74 5.47 -15.70
CA MET A 266 -20.29 6.67 -15.08
C MET A 266 -19.66 6.96 -13.72
N ASP A 267 -19.60 5.95 -12.82
CA ASP A 267 -18.96 6.13 -11.51
C ASP A 267 -17.46 6.37 -11.61
N ARG A 268 -16.78 5.80 -12.63
CA ARG A 268 -15.37 6.12 -12.93
C ARG A 268 -15.20 7.54 -13.43
N ALA A 269 -16.06 8.03 -14.32
CA ALA A 269 -16.01 9.41 -14.79
C ALA A 269 -16.29 10.41 -13.65
N ILE A 270 -17.23 10.08 -12.75
CA ILE A 270 -17.54 10.88 -11.56
C ILE A 270 -16.37 10.86 -10.57
N CYS A 271 -15.77 9.70 -10.30
CA CYS A 271 -14.59 9.58 -9.44
C CYS A 271 -13.37 10.31 -10.03
N ALA A 272 -13.10 10.15 -11.33
CA ALA A 272 -12.01 10.82 -12.02
C ALA A 272 -12.20 12.35 -12.03
N ALA A 273 -13.43 12.83 -12.21
CA ALA A 273 -13.76 14.25 -12.10
C ALA A 273 -13.52 14.77 -10.66
N SER A 274 -13.90 14.00 -9.64
CA SER A 274 -13.65 14.35 -8.23
C SER A 274 -12.15 14.38 -7.91
N VAL A 275 -11.37 13.44 -8.43
CA VAL A 275 -9.91 13.35 -8.22
C VAL A 275 -9.18 14.48 -8.96
N LEU A 276 -9.51 14.75 -10.22
CA LEU A 276 -8.95 15.90 -10.96
C LEU A 276 -9.28 17.23 -10.28
N HIS A 277 -10.49 17.35 -9.73
CA HIS A 277 -10.87 18.52 -8.96
C HIS A 277 -10.04 18.68 -7.68
N GLN A 278 -9.80 17.59 -6.94
CA GLN A 278 -8.94 17.59 -5.76
C GLN A 278 -7.48 17.93 -6.10
N ALA A 279 -6.95 17.37 -7.19
CA ALA A 279 -5.61 17.65 -7.70
C ALA A 279 -5.45 19.14 -8.06
N ASP A 280 -6.40 19.71 -8.81
CA ASP A 280 -6.41 21.13 -9.14
C ASP A 280 -6.52 22.02 -7.89
N GLN A 281 -7.34 21.66 -6.91
CA GLN A 281 -7.38 22.39 -5.63
C GLN A 281 -6.01 22.36 -4.92
N GLY A 282 -5.34 21.20 -4.88
CA GLY A 282 -4.00 21.06 -4.30
C GLY A 282 -2.96 21.93 -5.02
N ILE A 283 -2.95 21.91 -6.36
CA ILE A 283 -2.04 22.72 -7.17
C ILE A 283 -2.29 24.22 -6.96
N ARG A 284 -3.55 24.67 -6.91
CA ARG A 284 -3.88 26.08 -6.62
C ARG A 284 -3.32 26.55 -5.27
N ARG A 285 -3.36 25.69 -4.25
CA ARG A 285 -2.79 26.01 -2.93
C ARG A 285 -1.26 26.14 -3.01
N ILE A 286 -0.58 25.22 -3.71
CA ILE A 286 0.88 25.30 -3.93
C ILE A 286 1.27 26.58 -4.66
N VAL A 287 0.59 26.90 -5.77
CA VAL A 287 0.83 28.15 -6.51
C VAL A 287 0.62 29.37 -5.61
N SER A 288 -0.41 29.35 -4.75
CA SER A 288 -0.67 30.44 -3.81
C SER A 288 0.44 30.59 -2.77
N GLN A 289 0.96 29.48 -2.24
CA GLN A 289 2.08 29.49 -1.29
C GLN A 289 3.37 29.99 -1.95
N ILE A 290 3.68 29.50 -3.15
CA ILE A 290 4.84 29.96 -3.92
C ILE A 290 4.73 31.47 -4.20
N MET A 291 3.54 31.96 -4.56
CA MET A 291 3.27 33.38 -4.77
C MET A 291 3.37 34.22 -3.49
N GLN A 292 3.07 33.66 -2.32
CA GLN A 292 3.25 34.34 -1.04
C GLN A 292 4.74 34.44 -0.69
N ASN A 293 5.47 33.32 -0.74
CA ASN A 293 6.91 33.29 -0.50
C ASN A 293 7.66 34.19 -1.51
N ALA A 294 7.18 34.27 -2.76
CA ALA A 294 7.73 35.14 -3.80
C ALA A 294 7.75 36.64 -3.42
N LYS A 295 6.84 37.08 -2.54
CA LYS A 295 6.79 38.48 -2.06
C LYS A 295 7.97 38.82 -1.17
N ASP A 296 8.56 37.84 -0.50
CA ASP A 296 9.69 38.02 0.41
C ASP A 296 11.01 38.23 -0.35
N TYR A 297 11.05 37.95 -1.67
CA TYR A 297 12.22 38.10 -2.52
C TYR A 297 12.31 39.47 -3.23
N ASN A 298 11.51 40.48 -2.84
CA ASN A 298 11.55 41.85 -3.38
C ASN A 298 11.50 41.95 -4.92
N LEU A 299 10.74 41.07 -5.58
CA LEU A 299 10.55 41.10 -7.03
C LEU A 299 9.84 42.38 -7.49
N SER A 300 10.23 42.94 -8.64
CA SER A 300 9.52 44.09 -9.21
C SER A 300 8.09 43.71 -9.62
N PRO A 301 7.15 44.68 -9.71
CA PRO A 301 5.78 44.40 -10.13
C PRO A 301 5.67 43.72 -11.51
N HIS A 302 6.60 44.01 -12.41
CA HIS A 302 6.67 43.39 -13.74
C HIS A 302 7.15 41.93 -13.66
N GLU A 303 8.15 41.66 -12.83
CA GLU A 303 8.66 40.29 -12.61
C GLU A 303 7.65 39.43 -11.87
N MET A 304 6.94 39.99 -10.89
CA MET A 304 5.86 39.30 -10.18
C MET A 304 4.74 38.89 -11.13
N LYS A 305 4.38 39.77 -12.08
CA LYS A 305 3.40 39.46 -13.12
C LYS A 305 3.89 38.37 -14.08
N SER A 306 5.16 38.43 -14.49
CA SER A 306 5.79 37.42 -15.35
C SER A 306 5.84 36.05 -14.66
N PHE A 307 6.25 36.03 -13.39
CA PHE A 307 6.32 34.84 -12.54
C PHE A 307 4.97 34.16 -12.35
N ALA A 308 3.93 34.94 -12.01
CA ALA A 308 2.56 34.43 -11.89
C ALA A 308 2.03 33.85 -13.20
N THR A 309 2.41 34.43 -14.34
CA THR A 309 2.00 33.95 -15.67
C THR A 309 2.65 32.60 -15.99
N GLU A 310 3.95 32.44 -15.68
CA GLU A 310 4.69 31.21 -15.94
C GLU A 310 4.24 30.05 -15.01
N LEU A 311 3.93 30.33 -13.74
CA LEU A 311 3.33 29.35 -12.81
C LEU A 311 1.94 28.89 -13.25
N ASN A 312 1.09 29.82 -13.70
CA ASN A 312 -0.24 29.46 -14.20
C ASN A 312 -0.17 28.66 -15.50
N ARG A 313 0.79 28.95 -16.37
CA ARG A 313 1.06 28.16 -17.59
C ARG A 313 1.50 26.75 -17.24
N LEU A 314 2.42 26.60 -16.28
CA LEU A 314 2.87 25.30 -15.78
C LEU A 314 1.71 24.49 -15.19
N LYS A 315 0.88 25.13 -14.35
CA LYS A 315 -0.34 24.52 -13.80
C LYS A 315 -1.26 23.98 -14.90
N ALA A 316 -1.54 24.79 -15.92
CA ALA A 316 -2.45 24.40 -17.00
C ALA A 316 -1.92 23.18 -17.77
N ALA A 317 -0.64 23.21 -18.15
CA ALA A 317 0.01 22.10 -18.83
C ALA A 317 0.02 20.82 -17.97
N PHE A 318 0.31 20.94 -16.67
CA PHE A 318 0.33 19.81 -15.75
C PHE A 318 -1.04 19.16 -15.58
N LEU A 319 -2.11 19.97 -15.52
CA LEU A 319 -3.49 19.45 -15.42
C LEU A 319 -3.96 18.77 -16.72
N GLU A 320 -3.56 19.27 -17.89
CA GLU A 320 -3.84 18.59 -19.16
C GLU A 320 -3.13 17.23 -19.24
N ASP A 321 -1.86 17.18 -18.86
CA ASP A 321 -1.06 15.95 -18.78
C ASP A 321 -1.71 14.89 -17.87
N LEU A 322 -2.27 15.33 -16.74
CA LEU A 322 -2.99 14.49 -15.80
C LEU A 322 -4.29 13.95 -16.36
N ARG A 323 -5.02 14.78 -17.11
CA ARG A 323 -6.27 14.41 -17.79
C ARG A 323 -6.05 13.37 -18.89
N HIS A 324 -4.91 13.44 -19.59
CA HIS A 324 -4.55 12.42 -20.58
C HIS A 324 -4.13 11.10 -19.91
N LYS A 325 -3.29 11.16 -18.86
CA LYS A 325 -2.85 9.97 -18.12
C LYS A 325 -3.98 9.22 -17.41
N SER A 326 -5.04 9.91 -16.97
CA SER A 326 -6.21 9.26 -16.37
C SER A 326 -7.05 8.48 -17.38
N ASN A 327 -7.00 8.84 -18.67
CA ASN A 327 -7.81 8.22 -19.71
C ASN A 327 -7.13 7.01 -20.36
N GLU A 328 -5.79 6.95 -20.37
CA GLU A 328 -5.03 5.88 -21.04
C GLU A 328 -4.74 4.65 -20.15
N LYS A 329 -4.73 4.81 -18.82
CA LYS A 329 -4.47 3.71 -17.88
C LYS A 329 -5.79 3.17 -17.34
N ASN A 330 -6.06 1.89 -17.57
CA ASN A 330 -7.12 1.13 -16.88
C ASN A 330 -6.95 1.28 -15.36
N GLN A 331 -7.63 2.26 -14.76
CA GLN A 331 -7.35 2.73 -13.40
C GLN A 331 -7.69 1.69 -12.33
N SER A 332 -6.70 1.36 -11.51
CA SER A 332 -6.86 0.58 -10.28
C SER A 332 -7.44 1.47 -9.17
N CYS A 333 -8.32 0.93 -8.32
CA CYS A 333 -8.92 1.66 -7.18
C CYS A 333 -7.87 2.25 -6.21
N LEU A 334 -6.65 1.67 -6.18
CA LEU A 334 -5.54 2.11 -5.35
C LEU A 334 -4.91 3.42 -5.88
N GLN A 335 -4.88 3.64 -7.20
CA GLN A 335 -4.30 4.87 -7.78
C GLN A 335 -5.02 6.16 -7.38
N ASN A 336 -6.28 6.11 -6.94
CA ASN A 336 -7.07 7.32 -6.63
C ASN A 336 -6.52 8.11 -5.43
N ASN A 337 -5.93 7.45 -4.42
CA ASN A 337 -5.35 8.13 -3.26
C ASN A 337 -3.91 8.61 -3.52
N ILE A 338 -3.14 7.90 -4.34
CA ILE A 338 -1.79 8.32 -4.77
C ILE A 338 -1.85 9.46 -5.78
N PHE A 339 -2.85 9.50 -6.65
CA PHE A 339 -2.94 10.50 -7.71
C PHE A 339 -2.85 11.91 -7.12
N ASN A 340 -3.59 12.23 -6.06
CA ASN A 340 -3.54 13.56 -5.45
C ASN A 340 -2.19 13.91 -4.78
N VAL A 341 -1.50 12.93 -4.18
CA VAL A 341 -0.24 13.18 -3.43
C VAL A 341 0.96 13.29 -4.36
N ASN A 342 1.05 12.39 -5.36
CA ASN A 342 2.13 12.42 -6.33
C ASN A 342 2.02 13.69 -7.19
N VAL A 343 0.80 14.12 -7.52
CA VAL A 343 0.51 15.37 -8.23
C VAL A 343 1.08 16.59 -7.50
N ALA A 344 0.84 16.71 -6.20
CA ALA A 344 1.32 17.85 -5.42
C ALA A 344 2.85 17.92 -5.37
N LEU A 345 3.52 16.78 -5.11
CA LEU A 345 4.98 16.70 -5.05
C LEU A 345 5.63 16.94 -6.43
N LEU A 346 5.12 16.28 -7.48
CA LEU A 346 5.60 16.44 -8.85
C LEU A 346 5.42 17.88 -9.34
N PHE A 347 4.28 18.50 -9.04
CA PHE A 347 4.05 19.90 -9.38
C PHE A 347 5.02 20.81 -8.63
N SER A 348 5.25 20.58 -7.33
CA SER A 348 6.22 21.37 -6.55
C SER A 348 7.63 21.28 -7.14
N GLN A 349 8.09 20.08 -7.52
CA GLN A 349 9.41 19.88 -8.13
C GLN A 349 9.55 20.59 -9.48
N GLN A 350 8.50 20.58 -10.31
CA GLN A 350 8.49 21.33 -11.58
C GLN A 350 8.42 22.84 -11.34
N ALA A 351 7.67 23.27 -10.32
CA ALA A 351 7.55 24.67 -9.95
C ALA A 351 8.86 25.23 -9.39
N ASP A 352 9.67 24.42 -8.70
CA ASP A 352 11.00 24.82 -8.20
C ASP A 352 11.94 25.27 -9.32
N VAL A 353 11.82 24.72 -10.53
CA VAL A 353 12.57 25.17 -11.71
C VAL A 353 12.19 26.61 -12.09
N VAL A 354 10.90 26.93 -12.01
CA VAL A 354 10.38 28.29 -12.25
C VAL A 354 10.82 29.22 -11.12
N VAL A 355 10.71 28.80 -9.86
CA VAL A 355 11.16 29.58 -8.69
C VAL A 355 12.65 29.94 -8.81
N LYS A 356 13.54 28.98 -9.09
CA LYS A 356 14.99 29.21 -9.25
C LYS A 356 15.32 30.23 -10.33
N LYS A 357 14.52 30.31 -11.39
CA LYS A 357 14.68 31.27 -12.50
C LYS A 357 14.52 32.74 -12.07
N TYR A 358 13.75 32.99 -11.01
CA TYR A 358 13.47 34.32 -10.48
C TYR A 358 14.25 34.60 -9.19
N VAL A 359 14.61 33.57 -8.41
CA VAL A 359 15.41 33.70 -7.18
C VAL A 359 16.92 33.84 -7.46
N ASN A 360 17.47 33.18 -8.50
CA ASN A 360 18.91 33.25 -8.83
C ASN A 360 19.31 34.46 -9.70
N LYS A 361 18.50 35.52 -9.74
CA LYS A 361 18.82 36.78 -10.46
C LYS A 361 19.46 37.86 -9.56
N GLN A 362 19.85 37.50 -8.34
CA GLN A 362 20.65 38.36 -7.46
C GLN A 362 22.12 38.35 -7.82
#